data_AF-A0A2H1IB40-F1
#
_entry.id   AF-A0A2H1IB40-F1
#
_cell.length_a   1.000
_cell.length_b   1.000
_cell.length_c   1.000
_cell.angle_alpha   90.00
_cell.angle_beta   90.00
_cell.angle_gamma   90.00
#
_symmetry.space_group_name_H-M   'P 1'
#
loop_
_entity.id
_entity.type
_entity.pdbx_description
1 polymer ?
#
loop_
_entity_poly.entity_id
_entity_poly.type
_entity_poly.pdbx_seq_one_letter_code
_entity_poly.pdbx_strand_id
1 'polypeptide(L)'
;MTTGSTTRARLSAQFDVRPAASAPELMAASTAAALPTVTGEVEVFAIDPEIADTAALLEATGLGPQTSANCVLVAGARSGEERIAACLVLADTRADVNKRVKKLLDVRKASFLPMDRAVGESGMEYGGIGPIGLPEDYRILIDSRVAAADDLIIGSGIRGSKLLLSGPTLASLPGAEVIDGLAVEIG
;
A
#
# COMPACT_ATOMS: atom_id res chain seq x y z
N MET A 1 5.99 -30.78 7.97
CA MET A 1 5.93 -29.32 7.89
C MET A 1 6.48 -28.94 6.54
N THR A 2 5.62 -28.75 5.56
CA THR A 2 6.04 -28.39 4.20
C THR A 2 6.63 -26.98 4.29
N THR A 3 7.92 -26.83 3.99
CA THR A 3 8.57 -25.53 3.81
C THR A 3 7.88 -24.81 2.67
N GLY A 4 6.82 -24.07 2.99
CA GLY A 4 6.18 -23.17 2.05
C GLY A 4 7.23 -22.17 1.59
N SER A 5 7.41 -22.06 0.27
CA SER A 5 8.20 -20.99 -0.32
C SER A 5 7.75 -19.65 0.27
N THR A 6 8.69 -18.83 0.74
CA THR A 6 8.40 -17.45 1.18
C THR A 6 7.79 -16.66 0.03
N THR A 7 7.05 -15.58 0.33
CA THR A 7 6.47 -14.66 -0.65
C THR A 7 7.52 -14.23 -1.68
N ARG A 8 8.69 -13.80 -1.20
CA ARG A 8 9.82 -13.41 -2.04
C ARG A 8 10.31 -14.54 -2.95
N ALA A 9 10.55 -15.73 -2.42
CA ALA A 9 10.99 -16.86 -3.24
C ALA A 9 9.97 -17.25 -4.31
N ARG A 10 8.67 -17.11 -4.03
CA ARG A 10 7.60 -17.35 -5.01
C ARG A 10 7.64 -16.31 -6.12
N LEU A 11 7.77 -15.03 -5.78
CA LEU A 11 7.81 -13.94 -6.75
C LEU A 11 9.07 -14.01 -7.61
N SER A 12 10.25 -14.24 -7.02
CA SER A 12 11.51 -14.37 -7.78
C SER A 12 11.53 -15.56 -8.73
N ALA A 13 10.66 -16.56 -8.52
CA ALA A 13 10.52 -17.69 -9.45
C ALA A 13 9.62 -17.38 -10.66
N GLN A 14 8.80 -16.33 -10.59
CA GLN A 14 7.81 -15.99 -11.62
C GLN A 14 8.10 -14.66 -12.32
N PHE A 15 8.73 -13.72 -11.63
CA PHE A 15 9.03 -12.38 -12.10
C PHE A 15 10.50 -12.05 -11.94
N ASP A 16 10.96 -11.09 -12.73
CA ASP A 16 12.26 -10.47 -12.55
C ASP A 16 12.20 -9.44 -11.41
N VAL A 17 12.36 -9.95 -10.18
CA VAL A 17 12.40 -9.16 -8.94
C VAL A 17 13.79 -8.57 -8.78
N ARG A 18 13.88 -7.24 -8.66
CA ARG A 18 15.15 -6.52 -8.53
C ARG A 18 15.03 -5.34 -7.56
N PRO A 19 16.14 -4.79 -7.04
CA PRO A 19 16.09 -3.61 -6.17
C PRO A 19 15.35 -2.44 -6.84
N ALA A 20 14.39 -1.84 -6.15
CA ALA A 20 13.56 -0.76 -6.72
C ALA A 20 14.40 0.45 -7.15
N ALA A 21 15.48 0.75 -6.44
CA ALA A 21 16.41 1.84 -6.76
C ALA A 21 17.13 1.63 -8.11
N SER A 22 17.16 0.41 -8.64
CA SER A 22 17.79 0.08 -9.93
C SER A 22 16.83 0.14 -11.13
N ALA A 23 15.53 0.33 -10.89
CA ALA A 23 14.49 0.37 -11.94
C ALA A 23 13.41 1.44 -11.64
N PRO A 24 13.79 2.73 -11.58
CA PRO A 24 12.86 3.82 -11.30
C PRO A 24 11.72 3.93 -12.31
N GLU A 25 11.91 3.45 -13.54
CA GLU A 25 10.91 3.42 -14.61
C GLU A 25 9.73 2.46 -14.32
N LEU A 26 9.89 1.56 -13.36
CA LEU A 26 8.83 0.66 -12.90
C LEU A 26 8.02 1.23 -11.74
N MET A 27 8.06 2.54 -11.50
CA MET A 27 7.31 3.20 -10.43
C MET A 27 6.72 4.50 -10.94
N ALA A 28 5.71 5.02 -10.25
CA ALA A 28 5.33 6.41 -10.45
C ALA A 28 6.51 7.32 -10.10
N ALA A 29 6.60 8.48 -10.77
CA ALA A 29 7.66 9.45 -10.52
C ALA A 29 7.71 9.88 -9.04
N SER A 30 6.55 10.04 -8.39
CA SER A 30 6.44 10.37 -6.97
C SER A 30 7.00 9.26 -6.08
N THR A 31 6.67 8.00 -6.36
CA THR A 31 7.20 6.83 -5.65
C THR A 31 8.71 6.69 -5.82
N ALA A 32 9.22 6.79 -7.06
CA ALA A 32 10.64 6.71 -7.34
C ALA A 32 11.45 7.83 -6.64
N ALA A 33 10.91 9.05 -6.62
CA ALA A 33 11.54 10.20 -5.96
C ALA A 33 11.59 10.04 -4.43
N ALA A 34 10.57 9.41 -3.83
CA ALA A 34 10.50 9.21 -2.39
C ALA A 34 11.27 7.96 -1.91
N LEU A 35 11.64 7.04 -2.81
CA LEU A 35 12.31 5.79 -2.46
C LEU A 35 13.58 5.96 -1.58
N PRO A 36 14.45 6.98 -1.78
CA PRO A 36 15.61 7.20 -0.92
C PRO A 36 15.29 7.50 0.56
N THR A 37 14.04 7.85 0.88
CA THR A 37 13.57 8.09 2.26
C THR A 37 13.16 6.82 2.99
N VAL A 38 13.03 5.70 2.26
CA VAL A 38 12.59 4.41 2.80
C VAL A 38 13.78 3.67 3.41
N THR A 39 13.67 3.29 4.67
CA THR A 39 14.69 2.48 5.35
C THR A 39 14.39 1.00 5.21
N GLY A 40 15.32 0.25 4.61
CA GLY A 40 15.20 -1.20 4.40
C GLY A 40 15.18 -1.57 2.92
N GLU A 41 15.04 -2.87 2.65
CA GLU A 41 15.03 -3.38 1.28
C GLU A 41 13.66 -3.17 0.63
N VAL A 42 13.67 -2.53 -0.54
CA VAL A 42 12.50 -2.40 -1.41
C VAL A 42 12.86 -2.98 -2.76
N GLU A 43 12.10 -3.97 -3.18
CA GLU A 43 12.20 -4.58 -4.50
C GLU A 43 11.02 -4.17 -5.37
N VAL A 44 11.21 -4.28 -6.68
CA VAL A 44 10.19 -4.02 -7.68
C VAL A 44 10.18 -5.16 -8.69
N PHE A 45 9.01 -5.45 -9.24
CA PHE A 45 8.84 -6.38 -10.34
C PHE A 45 7.74 -5.90 -11.28
N ALA A 46 7.96 -6.07 -12.58
CA ALA A 46 6.97 -5.76 -13.60
C ALA A 46 5.88 -6.84 -13.64
N ILE A 47 4.66 -6.43 -13.92
CA ILE A 47 3.50 -7.30 -14.13
C ILE A 47 2.74 -6.88 -15.37
N ASP A 48 1.93 -7.79 -15.91
CA ASP A 48 0.90 -7.40 -16.88
C ASP A 48 -0.12 -6.47 -16.18
N PRO A 49 -0.43 -5.29 -16.73
CA PRO A 49 -1.46 -4.41 -16.18
C PRO A 49 -2.85 -5.05 -16.01
N GLU A 50 -3.14 -6.15 -16.70
CA GLU A 50 -4.37 -6.94 -16.53
C GLU A 50 -4.44 -7.64 -15.16
N ILE A 51 -3.29 -8.00 -14.57
CA ILE A 51 -3.22 -8.61 -13.24
C ILE A 51 -2.89 -7.59 -12.13
N ALA A 52 -3.03 -6.30 -12.39
CA ALA A 52 -2.71 -5.25 -11.41
C ALA A 52 -3.70 -5.19 -10.23
N ASP A 53 -4.92 -5.72 -10.40
CA ASP A 53 -5.87 -5.90 -9.32
C ASP A 53 -5.35 -6.91 -8.30
N THR A 54 -5.61 -6.67 -7.01
CA THR A 54 -5.08 -7.50 -5.93
C THR A 54 -5.59 -8.94 -6.02
N ALA A 55 -6.85 -9.19 -6.37
CA ALA A 55 -7.37 -10.55 -6.49
C ALA A 55 -6.74 -11.29 -7.68
N ALA A 56 -6.63 -10.62 -8.84
CA ALA A 56 -5.99 -11.18 -10.03
C ALA A 56 -4.50 -11.49 -9.80
N LEU A 57 -3.78 -10.61 -9.10
CA LEU A 57 -2.37 -10.83 -8.75
C LEU A 57 -2.20 -12.05 -7.83
N LEU A 58 -3.03 -12.18 -6.80
CA LEU A 58 -2.96 -13.31 -5.87
C LEU A 58 -3.28 -14.63 -6.58
N GLU A 59 -4.27 -14.64 -7.48
CA GLU A 59 -4.58 -15.79 -8.33
C GLU A 59 -3.40 -16.17 -9.22
N ALA A 60 -2.83 -15.21 -9.95
CA ALA A 60 -1.71 -15.45 -10.87
C ALA A 60 -0.46 -15.99 -10.15
N THR A 61 -0.21 -15.52 -8.92
CA THR A 61 0.98 -15.90 -8.14
C THR A 61 0.80 -17.13 -7.26
N GLY A 62 -0.47 -17.50 -6.99
CA GLY A 62 -0.83 -18.52 -6.02
C GLY A 62 -0.42 -18.15 -4.60
N LEU A 63 -0.39 -16.86 -4.28
CA LEU A 63 -0.12 -16.31 -2.95
C LEU A 63 -1.41 -16.06 -2.18
N GLY A 64 -1.31 -16.02 -0.85
CA GLY A 64 -2.45 -15.74 0.03
C GLY A 64 -2.67 -14.22 0.23
N PRO A 65 -3.88 -13.78 0.60
CA PRO A 65 -4.19 -12.36 0.77
C PRO A 65 -3.35 -11.64 1.84
N GLN A 66 -2.82 -12.39 2.80
CA GLN A 66 -1.91 -11.89 3.84
C GLN A 66 -0.57 -11.37 3.29
N THR A 67 -0.23 -11.69 2.03
CA THR A 67 1.02 -11.23 1.38
C THR A 67 0.83 -9.98 0.54
N SER A 68 -0.34 -9.35 0.56
CA SER A 68 -0.59 -8.09 -0.16
C SER A 68 -1.32 -7.09 0.73
N ALA A 69 -0.87 -5.84 0.68
CA ALA A 69 -1.51 -4.73 1.38
C ALA A 69 -2.04 -3.70 0.39
N ASN A 70 -3.31 -3.36 0.54
CA ASN A 70 -3.98 -2.32 -0.22
C ASN A 70 -3.76 -0.96 0.46
N CYS A 71 -3.46 0.07 -0.33
CA CYS A 71 -3.42 1.45 0.12
C CYS A 71 -4.70 2.17 -0.37
N VAL A 72 -5.51 2.67 0.56
CA VAL A 72 -6.71 3.45 0.24
C VAL A 72 -6.63 4.84 0.85
N LEU A 73 -6.96 5.85 0.05
CA LEU A 73 -6.96 7.25 0.49
C LEU A 73 -8.33 7.61 1.06
N VAL A 74 -8.35 8.13 2.28
CA VAL A 74 -9.58 8.48 3.01
C VAL A 74 -9.47 9.94 3.44
N ALA A 75 -10.53 10.70 3.20
CA ALA A 75 -10.61 12.10 3.56
C ALA A 75 -11.86 12.40 4.39
N GLY A 76 -11.80 13.48 5.14
CA GLY A 76 -12.94 14.06 5.83
C GLY A 76 -12.62 15.46 6.33
N ALA A 77 -13.64 16.14 6.87
CA ALA A 77 -13.44 17.49 7.39
C ALA A 77 -14.09 17.72 8.76
N ARG A 78 -13.51 18.63 9.52
CA ARG A 78 -14.10 19.21 10.74
C ARG A 78 -13.77 20.71 10.78
N SER A 79 -14.80 21.52 11.06
CA SER A 79 -14.65 22.98 11.17
C SER A 79 -14.02 23.66 9.93
N GLY A 80 -14.22 23.08 8.74
CA GLY A 80 -13.67 23.61 7.48
C GLY A 80 -12.26 23.11 7.13
N GLU A 81 -11.59 22.38 8.04
CA GLU A 81 -10.29 21.78 7.78
C GLU A 81 -10.46 20.36 7.24
N GLU A 82 -9.95 20.11 6.03
CA GLU A 82 -9.84 18.77 5.46
C GLU A 82 -8.64 18.04 6.05
N ARG A 83 -8.79 16.73 6.25
CA ARG A 83 -7.73 15.83 6.72
C ARG A 83 -7.79 14.55 5.93
N ILE A 84 -6.62 14.08 5.52
CA ILE A 84 -6.48 12.94 4.61
C ILE A 84 -5.54 11.91 5.25
N ALA A 85 -5.85 10.64 5.05
CA ALA A 85 -4.99 9.52 5.41
C ALA A 85 -4.92 8.49 4.28
N ALA A 86 -3.72 8.00 4.03
CA ALA A 86 -3.48 6.72 3.39
C ALA A 86 -3.62 5.61 4.42
N CYS A 87 -4.55 4.69 4.22
CA CYS A 87 -4.76 3.53 5.08
C CYS A 87 -4.21 2.29 4.39
N LEU A 88 -3.24 1.63 5.03
CA LEU A 88 -2.68 0.35 4.56
C LEU A 88 -3.32 -0.78 5.34
N VAL A 89 -3.94 -1.72 4.61
CA VAL A 89 -4.67 -2.86 5.16
C VAL A 89 -4.40 -4.10 4.31
N LEU A 90 -4.42 -5.29 4.90
CA LEU A 90 -4.22 -6.54 4.16
C LEU A 90 -5.36 -6.80 3.17
N ALA A 91 -5.09 -7.60 2.14
CA ALA A 91 -6.04 -7.84 1.05
C ALA A 91 -7.35 -8.55 1.48
N ASP A 92 -7.36 -9.27 2.59
CA ASP A 92 -8.55 -9.92 3.20
C ASP A 92 -9.19 -9.09 4.32
N THR A 93 -8.77 -7.83 4.45
CA THR A 93 -9.33 -6.88 5.41
C THR A 93 -9.75 -5.60 4.69
N ARG A 94 -10.57 -4.80 5.36
CA ARG A 94 -10.97 -3.48 4.88
C ARG A 94 -10.76 -2.44 5.97
N ALA A 95 -10.28 -1.25 5.60
CA ALA A 95 -10.17 -0.13 6.52
C ALA A 95 -11.54 0.18 7.15
N ASP A 96 -11.60 0.34 8.48
CA ASP A 96 -12.81 0.77 9.18
C ASP A 96 -12.96 2.29 9.05
N VAL A 97 -13.30 2.72 7.82
CA VAL A 97 -13.39 4.13 7.42
C VAL A 97 -14.33 4.90 8.33
N ASN A 98 -15.52 4.34 8.57
CA ASN A 98 -16.62 5.06 9.21
C ASN A 98 -16.52 5.12 10.75
N LYS A 99 -15.68 4.28 11.37
CA LYS A 99 -15.44 4.30 12.81
C LYS A 99 -13.99 4.64 13.14
N ARG A 100 -13.04 3.73 12.88
CA ARG A 100 -11.65 3.88 13.34
C ARG A 100 -10.95 5.03 12.63
N VAL A 101 -10.95 5.06 11.30
CA VAL A 101 -10.25 6.10 10.52
C VAL A 101 -10.89 7.47 10.75
N LYS A 102 -12.22 7.56 10.72
CA LYS A 102 -12.97 8.80 11.06
C LYS A 102 -12.56 9.36 12.43
N LYS A 103 -12.42 8.50 13.44
CA LYS A 103 -11.99 8.91 14.79
C LYS A 103 -10.53 9.38 14.79
N LEU A 104 -9.63 8.67 14.09
CA LEU A 104 -8.21 9.02 14.01
C LEU A 104 -8.01 10.37 13.30
N LEU A 105 -8.73 10.62 12.21
CA LEU A 105 -8.71 11.90 11.49
C LEU A 105 -9.41 13.03 12.25
N ASP A 106 -10.18 12.73 13.30
CA ASP A 106 -11.01 13.69 14.02
C ASP A 106 -11.98 14.48 13.10
N VAL A 107 -12.70 13.76 12.24
CA VAL A 107 -13.60 14.35 11.23
C VAL A 107 -15.07 14.00 11.47
N ARG A 108 -15.99 14.84 10.99
CA ARG A 108 -17.45 14.60 11.16
C ARG A 108 -17.92 13.40 10.33
N LYS A 109 -17.37 13.27 9.12
CA LYS A 109 -17.60 12.18 8.18
C LYS A 109 -16.27 11.85 7.51
N ALA A 110 -16.02 10.57 7.27
CA ALA A 110 -14.90 10.10 6.46
C ALA A 110 -15.45 9.34 5.25
N SER A 111 -14.77 9.43 4.13
CA SER A 111 -15.05 8.68 2.90
C SER A 111 -13.77 8.48 2.12
N PHE A 112 -13.78 7.52 1.19
CA PHE A 112 -12.69 7.43 0.22
C PHE A 112 -12.52 8.76 -0.53
N LEU A 113 -11.27 9.14 -0.76
CA LEU A 113 -10.93 10.30 -1.56
C LEU A 113 -11.45 10.06 -3.00
N PRO A 114 -12.10 11.05 -3.65
CA PRO A 114 -12.56 10.89 -5.03
C PRO A 114 -11.42 10.47 -5.96
N MET A 115 -11.70 9.57 -6.90
CA MET A 115 -10.69 8.96 -7.76
C MET A 115 -9.81 9.99 -8.49
N ASP A 116 -10.42 11.02 -9.09
CA ASP A 116 -9.68 12.05 -9.82
C ASP A 116 -8.72 12.82 -8.91
N ARG A 117 -9.11 13.07 -7.66
CA ARG A 117 -8.24 13.68 -6.64
C ARG A 117 -7.15 12.72 -6.20
N ALA A 118 -7.51 11.46 -5.93
CA ALA A 118 -6.54 10.44 -5.55
C ALA A 118 -5.43 10.28 -6.58
N VAL A 119 -5.76 10.22 -7.87
CA VAL A 119 -4.80 10.16 -8.98
C VAL A 119 -4.02 11.48 -9.11
N GLY A 120 -4.73 12.62 -9.14
CA GLY A 120 -4.11 13.92 -9.36
C GLY A 120 -3.15 14.35 -8.25
N GLU A 121 -3.49 14.09 -6.99
CA GLU A 121 -2.69 14.50 -5.83
C GLU A 121 -1.54 13.53 -5.52
N SER A 122 -1.73 12.22 -5.75
CA SER A 122 -0.65 11.24 -5.56
C SER A 122 0.36 11.20 -6.72
N GLY A 123 -0.05 11.64 -7.92
CA GLY A 123 0.70 11.43 -9.15
C GLY A 123 0.80 9.95 -9.56
N MET A 124 -0.10 9.10 -9.05
CA MET A 124 -0.13 7.65 -9.26
C MET A 124 -1.38 7.22 -10.04
N GLU A 125 -1.29 6.10 -10.74
CA GLU A 125 -2.42 5.51 -11.46
C GLU A 125 -3.45 4.90 -10.51
N TYR A 126 -4.73 4.93 -10.92
CA TYR A 126 -5.78 4.21 -10.22
C TYR A 126 -5.51 2.70 -10.21
N GLY A 127 -5.58 2.09 -9.02
CA GLY A 127 -5.18 0.69 -8.78
C GLY A 127 -3.65 0.48 -8.63
N GLY A 128 -2.84 1.52 -8.85
CA GLY A 128 -1.41 1.54 -8.57
C GLY A 128 -1.03 2.28 -7.29
N ILE A 129 -1.95 3.04 -6.69
CA ILE A 129 -1.69 3.89 -5.51
C ILE A 129 -1.04 3.10 -4.37
N GLY A 130 0.10 3.60 -3.91
CA GLY A 130 0.85 3.10 -2.77
C GLY A 130 1.10 4.19 -1.71
N PRO A 131 1.72 3.84 -0.58
CA PRO A 131 2.00 4.77 0.51
C PRO A 131 3.28 5.61 0.32
N ILE A 132 4.15 5.23 -0.62
CA ILE A 132 5.45 5.86 -0.84
C ILE A 132 5.31 6.94 -1.93
N GLY A 133 5.65 8.19 -1.59
CA GLY A 133 5.57 9.33 -2.51
C GLY A 133 4.24 10.09 -2.48
N LEU A 134 3.39 9.85 -1.48
CA LEU A 134 2.19 10.66 -1.26
C LEU A 134 2.55 12.06 -0.72
N PRO A 135 1.65 13.06 -0.85
CA PRO A 135 1.83 14.38 -0.26
C PRO A 135 2.15 14.32 1.25
N GLU A 136 3.03 15.21 1.72
CA GLU A 136 3.52 15.21 3.11
C GLU A 136 2.43 15.45 4.16
N ASP A 137 1.33 16.10 3.78
CA ASP A 137 0.18 16.37 4.65
C ASP A 137 -0.77 15.17 4.77
N TYR A 138 -0.56 14.11 4.00
CA TYR A 138 -1.32 12.87 4.11
C TYR A 138 -0.73 12.03 5.23
N ARG A 139 -1.57 11.70 6.21
CA ARG A 139 -1.17 10.75 7.26
C ARG A 139 -1.04 9.34 6.69
N ILE A 140 -0.09 8.57 7.17
CA ILE A 140 0.09 7.16 6.80
C ILE A 140 -0.36 6.30 7.99
N LEU A 141 -1.53 5.68 7.87
CA LEU A 141 -2.09 4.79 8.90
C LEU A 141 -1.92 3.35 8.46
N ILE A 142 -1.22 2.54 9.26
CA ILE A 142 -0.87 1.16 8.92
C ILE A 142 -1.56 0.23 9.91
N ASP A 143 -2.34 -0.73 9.43
CA ASP A 143 -2.92 -1.75 10.30
C ASP A 143 -1.81 -2.61 10.92
N SER A 144 -1.91 -2.96 12.20
CA SER A 144 -0.85 -3.70 12.89
C SER A 144 -0.54 -5.07 12.27
N ARG A 145 -1.48 -5.69 11.55
CA ARG A 145 -1.20 -6.91 10.78
C ARG A 145 -0.28 -6.67 9.60
N VAL A 146 -0.41 -5.51 8.93
CA VAL A 146 0.49 -5.08 7.83
C VAL A 146 1.88 -4.84 8.39
N ALA A 147 2.00 -4.10 9.51
CA ALA A 147 3.28 -3.80 10.13
C ALA A 147 4.04 -5.05 10.62
N ALA A 148 3.32 -6.12 10.95
CA ALA A 148 3.88 -7.39 11.43
C ALA A 148 4.21 -8.40 10.32
N ALA A 149 3.85 -8.14 9.06
CA ALA A 149 4.04 -9.08 7.97
C ALA A 149 5.50 -9.13 7.50
N ASP A 150 6.00 -10.34 7.18
CA ASP A 150 7.38 -10.55 6.74
C ASP A 150 7.66 -9.92 5.36
N ASP A 151 6.78 -10.17 4.40
CA ASP A 151 6.87 -9.70 3.02
C ASP A 151 5.47 -9.34 2.51
N LEU A 152 5.34 -8.14 1.92
CA LEU A 152 4.10 -7.60 1.39
C LEU A 152 4.29 -7.08 -0.04
N ILE A 153 3.28 -7.31 -0.86
CA ILE A 153 3.14 -6.70 -2.17
C ILE A 153 2.21 -5.47 -2.06
N ILE A 154 2.70 -4.32 -2.51
CA ILE A 154 1.94 -3.05 -2.55
C ILE A 154 2.00 -2.41 -3.95
N GLY A 155 1.16 -1.41 -4.18
CA GLY A 155 1.23 -0.57 -5.39
C GLY A 155 2.55 0.19 -5.52
N SER A 156 3.10 0.24 -6.74
CA SER A 156 4.31 0.99 -7.11
C SER A 156 4.01 2.41 -7.64
N GLY A 157 2.74 2.82 -7.59
CA GLY A 157 2.23 4.03 -8.19
C GLY A 157 1.79 3.88 -9.66
N ILE A 158 2.07 2.74 -10.30
CA ILE A 158 1.58 2.39 -11.65
C ILE A 158 0.93 1.00 -11.65
N ARG A 159 0.20 0.66 -12.72
CA ARG A 159 -0.43 -0.67 -12.87
C ARG A 159 0.52 -1.73 -13.41
N GLY A 160 1.59 -1.34 -14.12
CA GLY A 160 2.52 -2.27 -14.77
C GLY A 160 3.58 -2.90 -13.85
N SER A 161 3.51 -2.68 -12.54
CA SER A 161 4.47 -3.22 -11.58
C SER A 161 3.92 -3.21 -10.15
N LYS A 162 4.65 -3.83 -9.24
CA LYS A 162 4.40 -3.78 -7.79
C LYS A 162 5.71 -3.67 -7.02
N LEU A 163 5.63 -3.20 -5.78
CA LEU A 163 6.75 -3.23 -4.84
C LEU A 163 6.61 -4.43 -3.90
N LEU A 164 7.75 -5.00 -3.52
CA LEU A 164 7.89 -6.03 -2.51
C LEU A 164 8.80 -5.52 -1.39
N LEU A 165 8.29 -5.53 -0.16
CA LEU A 165 8.98 -5.02 1.03
C LEU A 165 8.35 -5.56 2.30
N SER A 166 9.03 -5.38 3.44
CA SER A 166 8.55 -5.89 4.73
C SER A 166 7.54 -4.96 5.42
N GLY A 167 6.71 -5.51 6.31
CA GLY A 167 5.87 -4.75 7.23
C GLY A 167 6.66 -3.75 8.08
N PRO A 168 7.79 -4.14 8.70
CA PRO A 168 8.69 -3.22 9.40
C PRO A 168 9.22 -2.07 8.54
N THR A 169 9.53 -2.31 7.26
CA THR A 169 9.91 -1.25 6.31
C THR A 169 8.78 -0.25 6.14
N LEU A 170 7.54 -0.70 5.94
CA LEU A 170 6.36 0.17 5.85
C LEU A 170 6.13 0.95 7.15
N ALA A 171 6.26 0.30 8.30
CA ALA A 171 6.11 0.94 9.61
C ALA A 171 7.19 2.00 9.91
N SER A 172 8.33 1.94 9.21
CA SER A 172 9.42 2.90 9.35
C SER A 172 9.31 4.11 8.43
N LEU A 173 8.30 4.17 7.55
CA LEU A 173 8.10 5.32 6.66
C LEU A 173 7.94 6.62 7.48
N PRO A 174 8.47 7.75 6.99
CA PRO A 174 8.28 9.04 7.64
C PRO A 174 6.79 9.34 7.87
N GLY A 175 6.41 9.59 9.13
CA GLY A 175 5.02 9.90 9.50
C GLY A 175 4.07 8.70 9.55
N ALA A 176 4.56 7.46 9.41
CA ALA A 176 3.74 6.27 9.58
C ALA A 176 3.29 6.06 11.03
N GLU A 177 2.01 5.71 11.19
CA GLU A 177 1.38 5.39 12.46
C GLU A 177 0.85 3.95 12.40
N VAL A 178 1.37 3.07 13.25
CA VAL A 178 0.87 1.70 13.37
C VAL A 178 -0.35 1.69 14.30
N ILE A 179 -1.47 1.17 13.81
CA ILE A 179 -2.78 1.27 14.45
C ILE A 179 -3.39 -0.11 14.64
N ASP A 180 -3.62 -0.46 15.90
CA ASP A 180 -4.47 -1.61 16.24
C ASP A 180 -5.93 -1.35 15.86
N GLY A 181 -6.51 -2.35 15.18
CA GLY A 181 -7.89 -2.33 14.71
C GLY A 181 -8.17 -1.26 13.66
N LEU A 182 -7.19 -0.91 12.82
CA LEU A 182 -7.41 -0.02 11.67
C LEU A 182 -8.39 -0.65 10.67
N ALA A 183 -8.28 -1.96 10.47
CA ALA A 183 -9.09 -2.72 9.56
C ALA A 183 -9.95 -3.79 10.26
N VAL A 184 -11.04 -4.16 9.59
CA VAL A 184 -11.91 -5.28 9.96
C VAL A 184 -11.80 -6.37 8.90
N GLU A 185 -11.98 -7.62 9.28
CA GLU A 185 -12.03 -8.75 8.35
C GLU A 185 -13.19 -8.58 7.35
N ILE A 186 -12.96 -9.04 6.12
CA ILE A 186 -14.00 -9.17 5.11
C ILE A 186 -14.64 -10.55 5.33
N GLY A 187 -15.94 -10.57 5.64
CA GLY A 187 -16.70 -11.79 5.90
C GLY A 187 -17.03 -12.57 4.63
#